data_AF-A0A0P9DH32-F1
#
_entry.id   AF-A0A0P9DH32-F1
#
_cell.length_a   1.000
_cell.length_b   1.000
_cell.length_c   1.000
_cell.angle_alpha   90.00
_cell.angle_beta   90.00
_cell.angle_gamma   90.00
#
_symmetry.space_group_name_H-M   'P 1'
#
loop_
_entity.id
_entity.type
_entity.pdbx_description
1 polymer ?
#
loop_
_entity_poly.entity_id
_entity_poly.type
_entity_poly.pdbx_seq_one_letter_code
_entity_poly.pdbx_strand_id
1 'polypeptide(L)'
;MDLVIVANAPDLDAAPFRERIAAAGRRVAADGGALPLMRLGLPPHVVIGDMDSLDAAALDVLAAGGAELRRFRRDKDETDLELALLYAAEQGAQAIDIIGALGGRWDHTLAIVALLAAAS
;
A
#
# COMPACT_ATOMS: atom_id res chain seq x y z
N MET A 1 -1.53 -15.11 -7.02
CA MET A 1 -2.18 -13.81 -7.31
C MET A 1 -1.13 -12.72 -7.27
N ASP A 2 -1.12 -11.81 -8.24
CA ASP A 2 -0.21 -10.66 -8.29
C ASP A 2 -0.82 -9.47 -7.54
N LEU A 3 -0.04 -8.89 -6.63
CA LEU A 3 -0.46 -7.79 -5.78
C LEU A 3 0.53 -6.63 -5.90
N VAL A 4 0.00 -5.41 -5.99
CA VAL A 4 0.81 -4.19 -5.93
C VAL A 4 0.49 -3.45 -4.64
N ILE A 5 1.53 -3.12 -3.88
CA ILE A 5 1.47 -2.24 -2.71
C ILE A 5 2.03 -0.88 -3.09
N VAL A 6 1.26 0.18 -2.86
CA VAL A 6 1.75 1.57 -2.95
C VAL A 6 1.97 2.09 -1.54
N ALA A 7 3.22 2.39 -1.21
CA ALA A 7 3.61 2.93 0.09
C ALA A 7 3.31 4.44 0.19
N ASN A 8 3.25 4.94 1.43
CA ASN A 8 3.15 6.38 1.69
C ASN A 8 4.52 7.04 1.53
N ALA A 9 4.81 7.55 0.33
CA ALA A 9 6.02 8.31 0.04
C ALA A 9 5.68 9.75 -0.37
N PRO A 10 6.38 10.77 0.19
CA PRO A 10 6.21 12.16 -0.23
C PRO A 10 6.40 12.32 -1.74
N ASP A 11 5.49 13.05 -2.37
CA ASP A 11 5.54 13.40 -3.81
C ASP A 11 5.65 12.19 -4.76
N LEU A 12 5.19 11.00 -4.34
CA LEU A 12 5.21 9.82 -5.18
C LEU A 12 4.41 10.01 -6.47
N ASP A 13 5.12 10.02 -7.59
CA ASP A 13 4.55 9.84 -8.93
C ASP A 13 4.49 8.36 -9.28
N ALA A 14 3.29 7.80 -9.23
CA ALA A 14 3.04 6.40 -9.58
C ALA A 14 2.76 6.21 -11.10
N ALA A 15 2.71 7.28 -11.89
CA ALA A 15 2.40 7.22 -13.33
C ALA A 15 3.32 6.29 -14.14
N PRO A 16 4.65 6.25 -13.89
CA PRO A 16 5.54 5.32 -14.60
C PRO A 16 5.16 3.84 -14.42
N PHE A 17 4.45 3.50 -13.34
CA PHE A 17 4.05 2.13 -13.01
C PHE A 17 2.59 1.83 -13.35
N ARG A 18 1.88 2.75 -14.02
CA ARG A 18 0.43 2.66 -14.26
C ARG A 18 0.01 1.34 -14.90
N GLU A 19 0.73 0.86 -15.90
CA GLU A 19 0.40 -0.40 -16.59
C GLU A 19 0.52 -1.60 -15.65
N ARG A 20 1.56 -1.65 -14.82
CA ARG A 20 1.76 -2.71 -13.83
C ARG A 20 0.69 -2.67 -12.74
N ILE A 21 0.35 -1.47 -12.24
CA ILE A 21 -0.73 -1.26 -11.27
C ILE A 21 -2.09 -1.69 -11.86
N ALA A 22 -2.35 -1.38 -13.13
CA ALA A 22 -3.59 -1.74 -13.80
C ALA A 22 -3.71 -3.25 -14.05
N ALA A 23 -2.60 -3.92 -14.34
CA ALA A 23 -2.54 -5.36 -14.56
C ALA A 23 -2.59 -6.19 -13.26
N ALA A 24 -2.37 -5.57 -12.09
CA ALA A 24 -2.37 -6.26 -10.82
C ALA A 24 -3.76 -6.79 -10.46
N GLY A 25 -3.81 -8.04 -9.99
CA GLY A 25 -5.05 -8.65 -9.49
C GLY A 25 -5.57 -7.96 -8.23
N ARG A 26 -4.66 -7.38 -7.44
CA ARG A 26 -5.03 -6.58 -6.26
C ARG A 26 -4.11 -5.37 -6.07
N ARG A 27 -4.71 -4.18 -5.84
CA ARG A 27 -4.06 -2.93 -5.47
C ARG A 27 -4.26 -2.67 -3.98
N VAL A 28 -3.18 -2.51 -3.24
CA VAL A 28 -3.18 -2.20 -1.81
C VAL A 28 -2.45 -0.88 -1.60
N ALA A 29 -3.02 -0.01 -0.78
CA ALA A 29 -2.38 1.22 -0.33
C ALA A 29 -1.96 1.08 1.14
N ALA A 30 -0.72 1.43 1.45
CA ALA A 30 -0.32 1.71 2.82
C ALA A 30 -0.60 3.20 3.09
N ASP A 31 -1.58 3.48 3.94
CA ASP A 31 -2.00 4.81 4.37
C ASP A 31 -2.11 5.83 3.20
N GLY A 32 -1.29 6.89 3.19
CA GLY A 32 -1.27 7.92 2.14
C GLY A 32 -0.97 7.42 0.71
N GLY A 33 -0.48 6.18 0.56
CA GLY A 33 -0.32 5.51 -0.73
C GLY A 33 -1.62 5.35 -1.54
N ALA A 34 -2.78 5.61 -0.92
CA ALA A 34 -4.06 5.66 -1.62
C ALA A 34 -4.17 6.87 -2.58
N LEU A 35 -3.55 8.01 -2.24
CA LEU A 35 -3.69 9.25 -3.01
C LEU A 35 -3.09 9.14 -4.43
N PRO A 36 -1.86 8.63 -4.65
CA PRO A 36 -1.33 8.40 -6.00
C PRO A 36 -2.23 7.47 -6.83
N LEU A 37 -2.77 6.41 -6.22
CA LEU A 37 -3.67 5.47 -6.89
C LEU A 37 -4.97 6.12 -7.34
N MET A 38 -5.59 6.94 -6.48
CA MET A 38 -6.78 7.72 -6.81
C MET A 38 -6.49 8.72 -7.95
N ARG A 39 -5.35 9.42 -7.91
CA ARG A 39 -4.94 10.36 -8.98
C ARG A 39 -4.74 9.67 -10.34
N LEU A 40 -4.31 8.41 -10.35
CA LEU A 40 -4.15 7.62 -11.57
C LEU A 40 -5.46 7.04 -12.13
N GLY A 41 -6.58 7.22 -11.43
CA GLY A 41 -7.85 6.57 -11.77
C GLY A 41 -7.82 5.05 -11.55
N LEU A 42 -6.91 4.56 -10.70
CA LEU A 42 -6.74 3.15 -10.36
C LEU A 42 -6.90 2.98 -8.84
N PRO A 43 -8.12 3.18 -8.30
CA PRO A 43 -8.33 3.21 -6.85
C PRO A 43 -7.86 1.90 -6.19
N PRO A 44 -7.33 1.97 -4.95
CA PRO A 44 -6.95 0.79 -4.21
C PRO A 44 -8.18 -0.07 -3.91
N HIS A 45 -8.00 -1.39 -3.87
CA HIS A 45 -9.02 -2.30 -3.34
C HIS A 45 -8.99 -2.33 -1.82
N VAL A 46 -7.82 -2.06 -1.23
CA VAL A 46 -7.60 -2.11 0.22
C VAL A 46 -6.69 -0.95 0.63
N VAL A 47 -7.05 -0.27 1.71
CA VAL A 47 -6.21 0.74 2.37
C VAL A 47 -5.91 0.26 3.78
N ILE A 48 -4.63 0.20 4.12
CA ILE A 48 -4.12 -0.32 5.39
C ILE A 48 -3.31 0.76 6.08
N GLY A 49 -3.69 1.09 7.31
CA GLY A 49 -2.93 2.02 8.14
C GLY A 49 -3.81 2.73 9.16
N ASP A 50 -3.29 3.78 9.78
CA ASP A 50 -4.08 4.64 10.68
C ASP A 50 -4.94 5.68 9.93
N MET A 51 -4.64 5.90 8.63
CA MET A 51 -5.35 6.81 7.74
C MET A 51 -5.17 8.29 8.13
N ASP A 52 -4.10 8.63 8.84
CA ASP A 52 -3.83 10.00 9.26
C ASP A 52 -3.33 10.91 8.12
N SER A 53 -2.86 10.30 7.02
CA SER A 53 -2.50 10.99 5.77
C SER A 53 -3.69 11.23 4.83
N LEU A 54 -4.90 10.76 5.18
CA LEU A 54 -6.10 10.87 4.34
C LEU A 54 -7.13 11.78 5.02
N ASP A 55 -7.62 12.77 4.27
CA ASP A 55 -8.73 13.61 4.74
C ASP A 55 -10.08 12.89 4.63
N ALA A 56 -11.11 13.48 5.25
CA ALA A 56 -12.46 12.90 5.23
C ALA A 56 -13.01 12.71 3.81
N ALA A 57 -12.71 13.64 2.89
CA ALA A 57 -13.16 13.55 1.51
C ALA A 57 -12.53 12.36 0.78
N ALA A 58 -11.23 12.12 0.96
CA ALA A 58 -10.53 10.97 0.40
C ALA A 58 -11.11 9.66 0.94
N LEU A 59 -11.37 9.59 2.25
CA LEU A 59 -11.97 8.43 2.89
C LEU A 59 -13.39 8.14 2.37
N ASP A 60 -14.21 9.17 2.18
CA ASP A 60 -15.55 9.03 1.62
C ASP A 60 -15.51 8.51 0.18
N VAL A 61 -14.59 9.02 -0.65
CA VAL A 61 -14.41 8.55 -2.03
C VAL A 61 -13.94 7.09 -2.05
N LEU A 62 -13.02 6.70 -1.17
CA LEU A 62 -12.54 5.33 -1.06
C LEU A 62 -13.66 4.37 -0.62
N ALA A 63 -14.43 4.75 0.39
CA ALA A 63 -15.55 3.96 0.88
C ALA A 63 -16.66 3.81 -0.18
N ALA A 64 -17.01 4.91 -0.86
CA ALA A 64 -17.99 4.89 -1.95
C ALA A 64 -17.51 4.07 -3.16
N GLY A 65 -16.19 4.03 -3.40
CA GLY A 65 -15.54 3.20 -4.41
C GLY A 65 -15.42 1.72 -4.05
N GLY A 66 -15.87 1.32 -2.85
CA GLY A 66 -15.83 -0.06 -2.38
C GLY A 66 -14.47 -0.52 -1.87
N ALA A 67 -13.56 0.40 -1.54
CA ALA A 67 -12.27 0.05 -0.95
C ALA A 67 -12.47 -0.51 0.47
N GLU A 68 -11.79 -1.60 0.77
CA GLU A 68 -11.71 -2.15 2.12
C GLU A 68 -10.77 -1.29 2.97
N LEU A 69 -11.31 -0.67 4.03
CA LEU A 69 -10.55 0.18 4.94
C LEU A 69 -10.14 -0.61 6.19
N ARG A 70 -8.89 -1.09 6.23
CA ARG A 70 -8.35 -1.78 7.42
C ARG A 70 -7.60 -0.77 8.30
N ARG A 71 -8.32 -0.23 9.29
CA ARG A 71 -7.78 0.76 10.24
C ARG A 71 -6.99 0.08 11.35
N PHE A 72 -5.79 0.59 11.60
CA PHE A 72 -4.94 0.20 12.72
C PHE A 72 -4.65 1.40 13.61
N ARG A 73 -4.25 1.15 14.86
CA ARG A 73 -3.81 2.24 15.74
C ARG A 73 -2.47 2.80 15.24
N ARG A 74 -2.19 4.05 15.61
CA ARG A 74 -0.94 4.75 15.28
C ARG A 74 0.25 4.27 16.10
N ASP A 75 0.02 3.78 17.32
CA ASP A 75 1.02 3.34 18.30
C ASP A 75 1.34 1.83 18.22
N LYS A 76 1.10 1.23 17.05
CA LYS A 76 1.47 -0.17 16.79
C LYS A 76 2.99 -0.31 16.58
N ASP A 77 3.47 -1.54 16.69
CA ASP A 77 4.89 -1.84 16.50
C ASP A 77 5.27 -1.91 15.01
N GLU A 78 4.31 -2.27 14.14
CA GLU A 78 4.51 -2.38 12.69
C GLU A 78 4.24 -1.06 11.94
N THR A 79 4.96 -0.82 10.86
CA THR A 79 4.65 0.23 9.88
C THR A 79 3.43 -0.16 9.03
N ASP A 80 2.79 0.82 8.39
CA ASP A 80 1.65 0.55 7.48
C ASP A 80 2.05 -0.33 6.29
N LEU A 81 3.30 -0.22 5.84
CA LEU A 81 3.84 -1.06 4.78
C LEU A 81 4.07 -2.51 5.24
N GLU A 82 4.57 -2.72 6.46
CA GLU A 82 4.68 -4.06 7.04
C GLU A 82 3.30 -4.71 7.19
N LEU A 83 2.30 -3.98 7.67
CA LEU A 83 0.92 -4.47 7.70
C LEU A 83 0.37 -4.79 6.30
N ALA A 84 0.70 -3.99 5.28
CA ALA A 84 0.31 -4.27 3.91
C ALA A 84 0.98 -5.52 3.34
N LEU A 85 2.23 -5.79 3.72
CA LEU A 85 2.96 -7.00 3.34
C LEU A 85 2.40 -8.24 4.05
N LEU A 86 2.13 -8.15 5.35
CA LEU A 86 1.46 -9.21 6.11
C LEU A 86 0.10 -9.54 5.49
N TYR A 87 -0.68 -8.52 5.16
CA TYR A 87 -1.93 -8.71 4.43
C TYR A 87 -1.73 -9.42 3.10
N ALA A 88 -0.75 -9.00 2.29
CA ALA A 88 -0.49 -9.64 1.00
C ALA A 88 -0.11 -11.13 1.17
N ALA A 89 0.67 -11.46 2.20
CA ALA A 89 1.00 -12.85 2.55
C ALA A 89 -0.24 -13.64 2.99
N GLU A 90 -1.10 -13.07 3.84
CA GLU A 90 -2.39 -13.67 4.25
C GLU A 90 -3.32 -13.93 3.06
N GLN A 91 -3.28 -13.08 2.03
CA GLN A 91 -4.04 -13.27 0.79
C GLN A 91 -3.44 -14.31 -0.17
N GLY A 92 -2.31 -14.95 0.19
CA GLY A 92 -1.63 -15.91 -0.69
C GLY A 92 -1.05 -15.28 -1.95
N ALA A 93 -0.57 -14.03 -1.86
CA ALA A 93 0.12 -13.38 -2.97
C ALA A 93 1.37 -14.20 -3.36
N GLN A 94 1.58 -14.38 -4.66
CA GLN A 94 2.75 -15.11 -5.19
C GLN A 94 3.81 -14.16 -5.75
N ALA A 95 3.41 -12.94 -6.04
CA ALA A 95 4.28 -11.84 -6.43
C ALA A 95 3.73 -10.56 -5.81
N ILE A 96 4.61 -9.79 -5.17
CA ILE A 96 4.28 -8.52 -4.54
C ILE A 96 5.22 -7.46 -5.11
N ASP A 97 4.66 -6.51 -5.86
CA ASP A 97 5.38 -5.33 -6.30
C ASP A 97 5.14 -4.20 -5.30
N ILE A 98 6.21 -3.56 -4.84
CA ILE A 98 6.13 -2.46 -3.88
C ILE A 98 6.61 -1.18 -4.55
N ILE A 99 5.73 -0.18 -4.60
CA ILE A 99 6.00 1.13 -5.21
C ILE A 99 6.11 2.17 -4.12
N GLY A 100 7.15 3.01 -4.19
CA GLY A 100 7.36 4.09 -3.21
C GLY A 100 7.94 3.63 -1.86
N ALA A 101 8.38 2.38 -1.73
CA ALA A 101 9.01 1.90 -0.50
C ALA A 101 10.46 2.40 -0.31
N LEU A 102 11.13 2.81 -1.39
CA LEU A 102 12.53 3.22 -1.39
C LEU A 102 12.62 4.75 -1.39
N GLY A 103 12.49 5.35 -0.21
CA GLY A 103 12.67 6.78 -0.01
C GLY A 103 12.81 7.10 1.48
N GLY A 104 13.89 7.78 1.86
CA GLY A 104 14.18 8.11 3.26
C GLY A 104 15.23 7.20 3.91
N ARG A 105 14.89 6.59 5.07
CA ARG A 105 15.84 5.82 5.88
C ARG A 105 15.99 4.37 5.37
N TRP A 106 17.25 3.92 5.30
CA TRP A 106 17.65 2.64 4.70
C TRP A 106 17.36 1.40 5.56
N ASP A 107 17.14 1.60 6.86
CA ASP A 107 16.76 0.58 7.84
C ASP A 107 15.41 -0.07 7.51
N HIS A 108 14.41 0.72 7.09
CA HIS A 108 13.12 0.20 6.64
C HIS A 108 13.22 -0.66 5.38
N THR A 109 14.07 -0.27 4.42
CA THR A 109 14.32 -1.05 3.21
C THR A 109 14.85 -2.45 3.53
N LEU A 110 15.77 -2.56 4.50
CA LEU A 110 16.34 -3.84 4.91
C LEU A 110 15.31 -4.73 5.63
N ALA A 111 14.45 -4.13 6.46
CA ALA A 111 13.36 -4.82 7.13
C ALA A 111 12.34 -5.40 6.14
N ILE A 112 11.99 -4.65 5.09
CA ILE A 112 11.12 -5.12 4.01
C ILE A 112 11.73 -6.31 3.27
N VAL A 113 13.03 -6.25 2.93
CA VAL A 113 13.73 -7.37 2.29
C VAL A 113 13.77 -8.60 3.20
N ALA A 114 14.00 -8.41 4.51
CA ALA A 114 14.00 -9.48 5.49
C ALA A 114 12.60 -10.12 5.64
N LEU A 115 11.53 -9.33 5.65
CA LEU A 115 10.15 -9.83 5.69
C LEU A 115 9.80 -10.64 4.43
N LEU A 116 10.21 -10.17 3.26
CA LEU A 116 10.05 -10.90 1.99
C LEU A 116 10.81 -12.24 2.01
N ALA A 117 12.01 -12.28 2.60
CA ALA A 117 12.80 -13.51 2.74
C ALA A 117 12.27 -14.47 3.82
N ALA A 118 11.50 -13.98 4.79
CA ALA A 118 10.88 -14.81 5.83
C ALA A 118 9.52 -15.41 5.39
N ALA A 119 8.90 -14.85 4.35
CA ALA A 119 7.62 -15.29 3.80
C ALA A 119 7.74 -16.43 2.76
N SER A 120 8.95 -16.97 2.55
CA SER A 120 9.27 -18.07 1.61
C SER A 120 9.39 -19.43 2.30
#